data_AF-A0A7S4AB11-F1
#
_entry.id   AF-A0A7S4AB11-F1
#
_cell.length_a   1.000
_cell.length_b   1.000
_cell.length_c   1.000
_cell.angle_alpha   90.00
_cell.angle_beta   90.00
_cell.angle_gamma   90.00
#
_symmetry.space_group_name_H-M   'P 1'
#
loop_
_entity.id
_entity.type
_entity.pdbx_description
1 polymer ?
#
loop_
_entity_poly.entity_id
_entity_poly.type
_entity_poly.pdbx_seq_one_letter_code
_entity_poly.pdbx_strand_id
1 'polypeptide(L)'
;MTISAYEQLRLDRIKRNHERLKELGLDKYVMKRPKKNKQRTKRLLVERGEERRSKRRQPSKKDKENDPGNGCDFVVMLDYNDAGDGEEKVAKQQYDRQHYHFGNDKTDGSKQHFPLKRRRTNIPEEYKLSEKDRASLAGSADSNFMAKFQEFLESQNRISPQNVRNVMRQARKLASGEGIRYESPRYGWEEGCYFQRGVKITPMSDLVELMKEGQECEDRWGRDHGNGWLLSHPLKKLLLFQQFILENPDFLTSALRLKDYCEW
;
A
#
# COMPACT_ATOMS: atom_id res chain seq x y z
N MET A 1 9.35 54.67 -4.92
CA MET A 1 9.03 53.74 -3.82
C MET A 1 10.29 52.94 -3.50
N THR A 2 10.84 53.07 -2.30
CA THR A 2 12.05 52.34 -1.88
C THR A 2 11.68 50.91 -1.46
N ILE A 3 12.27 49.92 -2.12
CA ILE A 3 12.07 48.50 -1.80
C ILE A 3 12.78 48.20 -0.47
N SER A 4 12.11 47.49 0.45
CA SER A 4 12.70 47.08 1.73
C SER A 4 13.94 46.19 1.51
N ALA A 5 14.93 46.30 2.40
CA ALA A 5 16.15 45.48 2.36
C ALA A 5 15.86 43.97 2.33
N TYR A 6 14.77 43.53 2.99
CA TYR A 6 14.32 42.15 2.93
C TYR A 6 13.90 41.72 1.52
N GLU A 7 13.18 42.59 0.82
CA GLU A 7 12.64 42.28 -0.50
C GLU A 7 13.75 42.27 -1.55
N GLN A 8 14.80 43.10 -1.39
CA GLN A 8 16.02 43.01 -2.19
C GLN A 8 16.72 41.64 -2.02
N LEU A 9 16.96 41.20 -0.78
CA LEU A 9 17.56 39.89 -0.51
C LEU A 9 16.71 38.74 -1.05
N ARG A 10 15.38 38.86 -1.02
CA ARG A 10 14.45 37.88 -1.56
C ARG A 10 14.57 37.79 -3.09
N LEU A 11 14.63 38.93 -3.77
CA LEU A 11 14.81 39.00 -5.22
C LEU A 11 16.16 38.43 -5.66
N ASP A 12 17.24 38.73 -4.94
CA ASP A 12 18.57 38.18 -5.23
C ASP A 12 18.62 36.65 -5.09
N ARG A 13 17.91 36.08 -4.11
CA ARG A 13 17.78 34.61 -3.98
C ARG A 13 16.98 34.02 -5.13
N ILE A 14 15.87 34.65 -5.53
CA ILE A 14 15.06 34.21 -6.68
C ILE A 14 15.92 34.21 -7.94
N LYS A 15 16.70 35.27 -8.17
CA LYS A 15 17.60 35.41 -9.32
C LYS A 15 18.66 34.30 -9.35
N ARG A 16 19.40 34.09 -8.25
CA ARG A 16 20.40 33.02 -8.14
C ARG A 16 19.82 31.63 -8.37
N ASN A 17 18.62 31.35 -7.83
CA ASN A 17 17.95 30.07 -8.06
C ASN A 17 17.53 29.89 -9.53
N HIS A 18 17.11 30.97 -10.19
CA HIS A 18 16.74 30.93 -11.61
C HIS A 18 17.95 30.68 -12.52
N GLU A 19 19.09 31.31 -12.21
CA GLU A 19 20.36 31.08 -12.92
C GLU A 19 20.81 29.63 -12.75
N ARG A 20 20.80 29.11 -11.52
CA ARG A 20 21.12 27.70 -11.25
C ARG A 20 20.19 26.71 -11.98
N LEU A 21 18.90 27.02 -12.09
CA LEU A 21 17.96 26.18 -12.86
C LEU A 21 18.25 26.20 -14.37
N LYS A 22 18.71 27.34 -14.91
CA LYS A 22 19.15 27.45 -16.31
C LYS A 22 20.43 26.67 -16.55
N GLU A 23 21.42 26.77 -15.66
CA GLU A 23 22.67 25.99 -15.73
C GLU A 23 22.42 24.48 -15.74
N LEU A 24 21.42 24.01 -14.97
CA LEU A 24 21.01 22.61 -14.93
C LEU A 24 20.11 22.19 -16.11
N GLY A 25 19.73 23.10 -17.01
CA GLY A 25 18.80 22.83 -18.11
C GLY A 25 17.38 22.47 -17.67
N LEU A 26 17.01 22.79 -16.44
CA LEU A 26 15.70 22.48 -15.84
C LEU A 26 14.65 23.57 -16.09
N ASP A 27 15.06 24.72 -16.61
CA ASP A 27 14.19 25.86 -16.92
C ASP A 27 13.10 25.54 -17.96
N LYS A 28 13.34 24.52 -18.80
CA LYS A 28 12.39 24.01 -19.79
C LYS A 28 11.20 23.26 -19.18
N TYR A 29 11.33 22.77 -17.95
CA TYR A 29 10.26 22.00 -17.30
C TYR A 29 9.35 22.94 -16.51
N VAL A 30 8.10 23.09 -16.97
CA VAL A 30 7.08 23.81 -16.22
C VAL A 30 6.81 23.04 -14.92
N MET A 31 7.33 23.54 -13.79
CA MET A 31 7.00 22.99 -12.48
C MET A 31 5.49 23.09 -12.26
N LYS A 32 4.78 21.97 -12.45
CA LYS A 32 3.36 21.86 -12.14
C LYS A 32 3.22 22.07 -10.64
N ARG A 33 2.65 23.22 -10.25
CA ARG A 33 2.35 23.48 -8.84
C ARG A 33 1.50 22.33 -8.32
N PRO A 34 1.88 21.64 -7.23
CA PRO A 34 1.04 20.61 -6.65
C PRO A 34 -0.31 21.23 -6.34
N LYS A 35 -1.38 20.68 -6.91
CA LYS A 35 -2.73 21.14 -6.62
C LYS A 35 -2.92 21.00 -5.11
N LYS A 36 -3.12 22.11 -4.40
CA LYS A 36 -3.46 22.06 -2.98
C LYS A 36 -4.69 21.17 -2.86
N ASN A 37 -4.53 20.00 -2.23
CA ASN A 37 -5.67 19.16 -1.89
C ASN A 37 -6.57 20.03 -1.02
N LYS A 38 -7.69 20.50 -1.59
CA LYS A 38 -8.76 21.09 -0.81
C LYS A 38 -9.19 19.98 0.14
N GLN A 39 -8.76 20.06 1.39
CA GLN A 39 -9.27 19.18 2.43
C GLN A 39 -10.80 19.29 2.34
N ARG A 40 -11.46 18.21 1.92
CA ARG A 40 -12.92 18.13 2.01
C ARG A 40 -13.19 18.17 3.50
N THR A 41 -13.55 19.35 4.01
CA THR A 41 -14.17 19.48 5.33
C THR A 41 -15.31 18.46 5.32
N LYS A 42 -15.19 17.41 6.14
CA LYS A 42 -16.23 16.40 6.28
C LYS A 42 -17.52 17.17 6.58
N ARG A 43 -18.46 17.13 5.64
CA ARG A 43 -19.80 17.66 5.90
C ARG A 43 -20.35 16.79 7.01
N LEU A 44 -20.49 17.35 8.21
CA LEU A 44 -21.22 16.70 9.29
C LEU A 44 -22.59 16.31 8.72
N LEU A 45 -22.90 15.01 8.80
CA LEU A 45 -24.18 14.47 8.41
C LEU A 45 -25.19 15.09 9.40
N VAL A 46 -26.06 15.96 8.90
CA VAL A 46 -27.15 16.52 9.72
C VAL A 46 -28.19 15.41 9.83
N GLU A 47 -28.61 15.09 11.04
CA GLU A 47 -29.65 14.09 11.28
C GLU A 47 -30.99 14.52 10.68
N ARG A 48 -31.79 13.52 10.31
CA ARG A 48 -33.06 13.69 9.62
C ARG A 48 -34.10 14.25 10.60
N GLY A 49 -34.16 15.57 10.74
CA GLY A 49 -35.10 16.26 11.63
C GLY A 49 -34.67 17.67 12.05
N GLU A 50 -33.38 18.01 11.92
CA GLU A 50 -32.90 19.36 12.20
C GLU A 50 -33.02 20.24 10.96
N GLU A 51 -34.13 20.97 10.84
CA GLU A 51 -34.26 22.04 9.85
C GLU A 51 -33.19 23.12 10.09
N ARG A 52 -32.19 23.16 9.21
CA ARG A 52 -31.23 24.25 9.14
C ARG A 52 -31.96 25.55 8.82
N ARG A 53 -32.20 26.39 9.83
CA ARG A 53 -32.50 27.82 9.67
C ARG A 53 -31.30 28.55 9.05
N SER A 54 -31.11 28.43 7.74
CA SER A 54 -30.50 29.52 6.98
C SER A 54 -31.11 29.60 5.58
N LYS A 55 -32.07 30.52 5.45
CA LYS A 55 -32.54 31.03 4.15
C LYS A 55 -31.47 31.96 3.56
N ARG A 56 -30.29 31.44 3.23
CA ARG A 56 -29.34 32.20 2.39
C ARG A 56 -29.69 31.90 0.94
N ARG A 57 -30.38 32.85 0.31
CA ARG A 57 -30.74 32.85 -1.12
C ARG A 57 -29.52 32.42 -1.94
N GLN A 58 -29.63 31.27 -2.62
CA GLN A 58 -28.66 30.86 -3.62
C GLN A 58 -28.88 31.73 -4.87
N PRO A 59 -27.83 32.29 -5.47
CA PRO A 59 -27.96 33.00 -6.74
C PRO A 59 -28.43 32.02 -7.84
N SER A 60 -29.34 32.51 -8.67
CA SER A 60 -29.95 31.78 -9.78
C SER A 60 -28.92 31.32 -10.80
N LYS A 61 -29.18 30.15 -11.41
CA LYS A 61 -28.36 29.41 -12.39
C LYS A 61 -27.93 30.14 -13.67
N LYS A 62 -28.15 31.46 -13.83
CA LYS A 62 -27.88 32.17 -15.09
C LYS A 62 -26.42 32.62 -15.31
N ASP A 63 -25.51 32.45 -14.34
CA ASP A 63 -24.14 32.98 -14.44
C ASP A 63 -23.04 31.92 -14.71
N LYS A 64 -23.39 30.74 -15.27
CA LYS A 64 -22.43 29.62 -15.44
C LYS A 64 -22.15 29.17 -16.88
N GLU A 65 -22.42 29.98 -17.89
CA GLU A 65 -22.23 29.59 -19.29
C GLU A 65 -20.86 29.94 -19.92
N ASN A 66 -19.90 30.51 -19.18
CA ASN A 66 -18.59 30.90 -19.75
C ASN A 66 -17.38 30.36 -18.96
N ASP A 67 -17.30 29.05 -18.71
CA ASP A 67 -16.07 28.42 -18.20
C ASP A 67 -15.54 27.34 -19.19
N PRO A 68 -14.57 27.68 -20.06
CA PRO A 68 -14.09 26.80 -21.14
C PRO A 68 -13.02 25.82 -20.65
N GLY A 69 -13.27 25.09 -19.56
CA GLY A 69 -12.21 24.37 -18.86
C GLY A 69 -12.63 23.10 -18.12
N ASN A 70 -13.56 22.31 -18.64
CA ASN A 70 -13.94 21.04 -18.01
C ASN A 70 -13.68 19.85 -18.93
N GLY A 71 -12.39 19.51 -19.07
CA GLY A 71 -11.91 18.32 -19.78
C GLY A 71 -11.57 17.18 -18.81
N CYS A 72 -12.31 16.09 -18.97
CA CYS A 72 -12.19 14.73 -18.43
C CYS A 72 -11.22 14.43 -17.27
N ASP A 73 -11.80 13.93 -16.18
CA ASP A 73 -11.11 13.25 -15.08
C ASP A 73 -10.36 11.99 -15.54
N PHE A 74 -9.09 11.90 -15.17
CA PHE A 74 -8.32 10.66 -15.13
C PHE A 74 -7.92 10.42 -13.68
N VAL A 75 -8.45 9.34 -13.08
CA VAL A 75 -8.14 8.92 -11.72
C VAL A 75 -6.83 8.14 -11.75
N VAL A 76 -5.74 8.73 -11.28
CA VAL A 76 -4.54 7.97 -10.90
C VAL A 76 -4.69 7.59 -9.43
N MET A 77 -4.97 6.31 -9.18
CA MET A 77 -4.76 5.71 -7.85
C MET A 77 -3.24 5.67 -7.62
N LEU A 78 -2.77 6.45 -6.65
CA LEU A 78 -1.41 6.34 -6.15
C LEU A 78 -1.34 5.09 -5.27
N ASP A 79 -0.88 3.97 -5.86
CA ASP A 79 -0.33 2.87 -5.09
C ASP A 79 0.94 3.40 -4.41
N TYR A 80 0.89 3.50 -3.08
CA TYR A 80 2.08 3.70 -2.24
C TYR A 80 2.91 2.42 -2.33
N ASN A 81 3.67 2.29 -3.41
CA ASN A 81 4.77 1.34 -3.48
C ASN A 81 5.90 1.89 -2.59
N ASP A 82 6.19 1.08 -1.59
CA ASP A 82 7.43 0.95 -0.83
C ASP A 82 8.64 1.39 -1.68
N ALA A 83 9.13 2.60 -1.45
CA ALA A 83 10.28 3.15 -2.14
C ALA A 83 11.56 2.57 -1.52
N GLY A 84 12.15 1.60 -2.20
CA GLY A 84 13.55 1.22 -2.12
C GLY A 84 14.15 1.30 -3.53
N ASP A 85 15.26 2.00 -3.66
CA ASP A 85 15.94 2.39 -4.90
C ASP A 85 16.19 1.24 -5.90
N GLY A 86 16.02 1.54 -7.20
CA GLY A 86 16.50 0.70 -8.29
C GLY A 86 15.82 0.96 -9.64
N GLU A 87 16.37 1.90 -10.41
CA GLU A 87 16.15 2.16 -11.85
C GLU A 87 14.71 2.38 -12.38
N GLU A 88 14.45 3.63 -12.72
CA GLU A 88 13.23 4.12 -13.37
C GLU A 88 13.15 3.65 -14.84
N LYS A 89 12.59 2.45 -15.08
CA LYS A 89 12.09 2.07 -16.41
C LYS A 89 10.63 2.49 -16.56
N VAL A 90 10.41 3.68 -17.13
CA VAL A 90 9.07 4.17 -17.52
C VAL A 90 8.57 3.38 -18.74
N ALA A 91 7.99 2.20 -18.51
CA ALA A 91 7.21 1.50 -19.53
C ALA A 91 5.87 2.24 -19.73
N LYS A 92 5.78 3.05 -20.79
CA LYS A 92 4.51 3.63 -21.24
C LYS A 92 3.63 2.53 -21.84
N GLN A 93 2.76 1.93 -21.03
CA GLN A 93 1.65 1.13 -21.57
C GLN A 93 0.60 2.09 -22.15
N GLN A 94 0.52 2.13 -23.48
CA GLN A 94 -0.63 2.69 -24.20
C GLN A 94 -1.85 1.83 -23.87
N TYR A 95 -2.78 2.38 -23.10
CA TYR A 95 -4.11 1.81 -22.93
C TYR A 95 -4.95 2.22 -24.13
N ASP A 96 -5.36 1.24 -24.94
CA ASP A 96 -6.41 1.40 -25.94
C ASP A 96 -7.74 1.67 -25.21
N ARG A 97 -8.11 2.94 -25.15
CA ARG A 97 -9.31 3.42 -24.46
C ARG A 97 -10.50 3.21 -25.38
N GLN A 98 -11.04 1.99 -25.41
CA GLN A 98 -12.32 1.73 -26.06
C GLN A 98 -13.40 2.60 -25.38
N HIS A 99 -13.90 3.56 -26.14
CA HIS A 99 -14.93 4.52 -25.76
C HIS A 99 -16.28 3.78 -25.63
N TYR A 100 -16.60 3.26 -24.45
CA TYR A 100 -17.94 2.74 -24.17
C TYR A 100 -18.92 3.91 -24.00
N HIS A 101 -19.85 4.05 -24.95
CA HIS A 101 -21.03 4.90 -24.81
C HIS A 101 -21.93 4.31 -23.72
N PHE A 102 -21.97 4.94 -22.55
CA PHE A 102 -22.96 4.66 -21.52
C PHE A 102 -24.32 5.22 -21.99
N GLY A 103 -25.15 4.35 -22.56
CA GLY A 103 -26.56 4.64 -22.79
C GLY A 103 -27.25 4.86 -21.45
N ASN A 104 -27.88 6.03 -21.29
CA ASN A 104 -28.78 6.34 -20.19
C ASN A 104 -30.08 5.57 -20.39
N ASP A 105 -30.10 4.28 -20.06
CA ASP A 105 -31.36 3.54 -19.94
C ASP A 105 -31.71 3.40 -18.46
N LYS A 106 -32.83 4.03 -18.08
CA LYS A 106 -33.33 4.08 -16.71
C LYS A 106 -34.24 2.87 -16.48
N THR A 107 -33.65 1.70 -16.33
CA THR A 107 -34.36 0.53 -15.82
C THR A 107 -34.05 0.33 -14.34
N ASP A 108 -35.12 0.35 -13.57
CA ASP A 108 -35.18 0.05 -12.15
C ASP A 108 -34.89 -1.45 -11.98
N GLY A 109 -33.77 -1.80 -11.34
CA GLY A 109 -33.41 -3.21 -11.16
C GLY A 109 -31.93 -3.44 -10.91
N SER A 110 -31.58 -3.64 -9.64
CA SER A 110 -30.31 -4.21 -9.14
C SER A 110 -29.04 -3.67 -9.80
N LYS A 111 -28.36 -2.72 -9.16
CA LYS A 111 -26.96 -2.43 -9.46
C LYS A 111 -26.14 -3.70 -9.22
N GLN A 112 -25.91 -4.50 -10.26
CA GLN A 112 -24.96 -5.59 -10.21
C GLN A 112 -23.59 -4.97 -9.95
N HIS A 113 -23.14 -5.08 -8.70
CA HIS A 113 -21.79 -4.72 -8.30
C HIS A 113 -20.87 -5.72 -8.99
N PHE A 114 -20.39 -5.38 -10.18
CA PHE A 114 -19.34 -6.15 -10.83
C PHE A 114 -18.12 -6.14 -9.89
N PRO A 115 -17.66 -7.30 -9.40
CA PRO A 115 -16.49 -7.35 -8.54
C PRO A 115 -15.31 -6.79 -9.34
N LEU A 116 -14.72 -5.71 -8.84
CA LEU A 116 -13.51 -5.14 -9.44
C LEU A 116 -12.45 -6.24 -9.50
N LYS A 117 -12.08 -6.69 -10.71
CA LYS A 117 -11.05 -7.70 -10.92
C LYS A 117 -9.76 -7.23 -10.24
N ARG A 118 -9.36 -7.93 -9.18
CA ARG A 118 -8.13 -7.63 -8.45
C ARG A 118 -6.92 -7.99 -9.30
N ARG A 119 -5.88 -7.16 -9.21
CA ARG A 119 -4.54 -7.54 -9.67
C ARG A 119 -4.07 -8.66 -8.76
N ARG A 120 -4.10 -9.89 -9.26
CA ARG A 120 -3.47 -11.03 -8.59
C ARG A 120 -2.02 -10.67 -8.35
N THR A 121 -1.53 -10.88 -7.14
CA THR A 121 -0.09 -10.82 -6.86
C THR A 121 0.57 -11.90 -7.71
N ASN A 122 1.25 -11.47 -8.76
CA ASN A 122 2.08 -12.36 -9.56
C ASN A 122 3.35 -12.61 -8.77
N ILE A 123 3.34 -13.65 -7.93
CA ILE A 123 4.50 -14.08 -7.16
C ILE A 123 5.26 -15.05 -8.07
N PRO A 124 6.51 -14.75 -8.42
CA PRO A 124 7.35 -15.65 -9.21
C PRO A 124 7.40 -17.05 -8.60
N GLU A 125 7.26 -18.09 -9.43
CA GLU A 125 7.31 -19.50 -8.96
C GLU A 125 8.68 -19.89 -8.41
N GLU A 126 9.73 -19.16 -8.77
CA GLU A 126 11.10 -19.31 -8.25
C GLU A 126 11.19 -19.18 -6.73
N TYR A 127 10.21 -18.54 -6.09
CA TYR A 127 10.16 -18.41 -4.63
C TYR A 127 9.60 -19.64 -3.90
N LYS A 128 9.19 -20.69 -4.61
CA LYS A 128 8.79 -21.95 -3.98
C LYS A 128 10.01 -22.66 -3.41
N LEU A 129 9.91 -23.06 -2.14
CA LEU A 129 10.93 -23.87 -1.47
C LEU A 129 11.16 -25.19 -2.20
N SER A 130 12.40 -25.45 -2.64
CA SER A 130 12.80 -26.77 -3.09
C SER A 130 12.93 -27.74 -1.91
N GLU A 131 12.93 -29.05 -2.18
CA GLU A 131 13.19 -30.05 -1.13
C GLU A 131 14.57 -29.87 -0.48
N LYS A 132 15.56 -29.40 -1.24
CA LYS A 132 16.91 -29.09 -0.73
C LYS A 132 16.88 -27.93 0.26
N ASP A 133 16.14 -26.88 -0.07
CA ASP A 133 15.99 -25.70 0.80
C ASP A 133 15.30 -26.06 2.11
N ARG A 134 14.26 -26.91 2.04
CA ARG A 134 13.58 -27.44 3.23
C ARG A 134 14.52 -28.25 4.12
N ALA A 135 15.38 -29.07 3.52
CA ALA A 135 16.37 -29.84 4.26
C ALA A 135 17.41 -28.93 4.95
N SER A 136 17.86 -27.85 4.29
CA SER A 136 18.78 -26.87 4.87
C SER A 136 18.20 -26.11 6.07
N LEU A 137 16.88 -25.90 6.08
CA LEU A 137 16.18 -25.22 7.17
C LEU A 137 15.74 -26.16 8.31
N ALA A 138 15.77 -27.49 8.08
CA ALA A 138 15.34 -28.47 9.06
C ALA A 138 16.28 -28.47 10.29
N GLY A 139 15.73 -28.20 11.47
CA GLY A 139 16.44 -28.30 12.76
C GLY A 139 16.82 -26.96 13.41
N SER A 140 16.94 -25.87 12.66
CA SER A 140 17.28 -24.53 13.19
C SER A 140 16.08 -23.57 13.24
N ALA A 141 15.02 -23.85 12.48
CA ALA A 141 13.98 -22.87 12.19
C ALA A 141 12.92 -22.66 13.28
N ASP A 142 12.70 -23.58 14.23
CA ASP A 142 11.43 -23.58 14.97
C ASP A 142 11.41 -22.79 16.28
N SER A 143 12.53 -22.68 17.02
CA SER A 143 12.50 -22.10 18.37
C SER A 143 12.74 -20.59 18.42
N ASN A 144 13.58 -20.03 17.55
CA ASN A 144 14.02 -18.62 17.67
C ASN A 144 13.76 -17.75 16.43
N PHE A 145 13.15 -18.28 15.37
CA PHE A 145 13.01 -17.53 14.12
C PHE A 145 12.16 -16.26 14.26
N MET A 146 11.24 -16.19 15.23
CA MET A 146 10.41 -15.00 15.46
C MET A 146 11.23 -13.79 15.93
N ALA A 147 12.24 -14.00 16.78
CA ALA A 147 13.14 -12.93 17.21
C ALA A 147 14.01 -12.46 16.03
N LYS A 148 14.59 -13.43 15.31
CA LYS A 148 15.40 -13.17 14.10
C LYS A 148 14.61 -12.48 12.99
N PHE A 149 13.33 -12.85 12.82
CA PHE A 149 12.42 -12.20 11.88
C PHE A 149 12.17 -10.74 12.27
N GLN A 150 11.96 -10.45 13.55
CA GLN A 150 11.81 -9.07 14.01
C GLN A 150 13.08 -8.25 13.72
N GLU A 151 14.27 -8.79 14.01
CA GLU A 151 15.54 -8.13 13.71
C GLU A 151 15.72 -7.87 12.21
N PHE A 152 15.33 -8.82 11.36
CA PHE A 152 15.32 -8.68 9.91
C PHE A 152 14.43 -7.52 9.44
N LEU A 153 13.22 -7.39 9.99
CA LEU A 153 12.32 -6.30 9.65
C LEU A 153 12.90 -4.93 10.03
N GLU A 154 13.53 -4.85 11.20
CA GLU A 154 14.08 -3.60 11.74
C GLU A 154 15.37 -3.17 11.03
N SER A 155 16.27 -4.12 10.73
CA SER A 155 17.63 -3.80 10.26
C SER A 155 17.77 -3.88 8.74
N GLN A 156 17.32 -4.98 8.12
CA GLN A 156 17.50 -5.23 6.69
C GLN A 156 16.36 -4.62 5.87
N ASN A 157 15.11 -4.88 6.24
CA ASN A 157 13.96 -4.33 5.53
C ASN A 157 13.71 -2.85 5.84
N ARG A 158 14.25 -2.35 6.97
CA ARG A 158 14.18 -0.95 7.43
C ARG A 158 12.76 -0.38 7.45
N ILE A 159 11.76 -1.21 7.78
CA ILE A 159 10.37 -0.73 7.88
C ILE A 159 10.16 0.07 9.17
N SER A 160 9.17 0.97 9.16
CA SER A 160 8.88 1.78 10.35
C SER A 160 8.52 0.91 11.58
N PRO A 161 8.85 1.32 12.82
CA PRO A 161 8.55 0.55 14.02
C PRO A 161 7.07 0.22 14.19
N GLN A 162 6.17 1.11 13.73
CA GLN A 162 4.73 0.85 13.72
C GLN A 162 4.37 -0.30 12.78
N ASN A 163 4.99 -0.37 11.61
CA ASN A 163 4.77 -1.43 10.64
C ASN A 163 5.36 -2.77 11.15
N VAL A 164 6.54 -2.74 11.79
CA VAL A 164 7.10 -3.92 12.48
C VAL A 164 6.08 -4.48 13.46
N ARG A 165 5.52 -3.64 14.34
CA ARG A 165 4.50 -4.08 15.31
C ARG A 165 3.29 -4.72 14.65
N ASN A 166 2.79 -4.13 13.56
CA ASN A 166 1.63 -4.66 12.84
C ASN A 166 1.93 -6.02 12.18
N VAL A 167 3.08 -6.16 11.51
CA VAL A 167 3.51 -7.41 10.87
C VAL A 167 3.74 -8.49 11.92
N MET A 168 4.53 -8.18 12.97
CA MET A 168 4.84 -9.13 14.04
C MET A 168 3.60 -9.60 14.79
N ARG A 169 2.59 -8.74 14.96
CA ARG A 169 1.31 -9.15 15.58
C ARG A 169 0.68 -10.30 14.81
N GLN A 170 0.61 -10.21 13.49
CA GLN A 170 0.01 -11.26 12.66
C GLN A 170 0.92 -12.48 12.51
N ALA A 171 2.22 -12.25 12.31
CA ALA A 171 3.21 -13.33 12.19
C ALA A 171 3.23 -14.23 13.44
N ARG A 172 3.12 -13.67 14.66
CA ARG A 172 3.05 -14.46 15.90
C ARG A 172 1.79 -15.33 15.99
N LYS A 173 0.65 -14.85 15.48
CA LYS A 173 -0.59 -15.63 15.43
C LYS A 173 -0.47 -16.82 14.47
N LEU A 174 0.15 -16.59 13.32
CA LEU A 174 0.44 -17.65 12.34
C LEU A 174 1.46 -18.65 12.89
N ALA A 175 2.54 -18.18 13.52
CA ALA A 175 3.59 -19.03 14.08
C ALA A 175 3.11 -19.90 15.26
N SER A 176 2.20 -19.37 16.09
CA SER A 176 1.61 -20.12 17.21
C SER A 176 0.52 -21.10 16.77
N GLY A 177 -0.02 -20.95 15.56
CA GLY A 177 -1.17 -21.72 15.08
C GLY A 177 -2.53 -21.18 15.56
N GLU A 178 -2.58 -20.00 16.17
CA GLU A 178 -3.85 -19.31 16.48
C GLU A 178 -4.64 -19.03 15.18
N GLY A 179 -3.92 -18.80 14.08
CA GLY A 179 -4.49 -18.37 12.82
C GLY A 179 -4.93 -16.90 12.85
N ILE A 180 -5.39 -16.40 11.72
CA ILE A 180 -5.87 -15.00 11.61
C ILE A 180 -7.38 -14.98 11.47
N ARG A 181 -8.02 -14.30 12.41
CA ARG A 181 -9.47 -14.20 12.46
C ARG A 181 -9.99 -13.17 11.45
N TYR A 182 -10.84 -13.63 10.54
CA TYR A 182 -11.59 -12.87 9.54
C TYR A 182 -13.02 -12.60 10.03
N GLU A 183 -13.16 -12.09 11.25
CA GLU A 183 -14.47 -11.80 11.84
C GLU A 183 -14.60 -10.30 12.06
N SER A 184 -15.61 -9.70 11.44
CA SER A 184 -16.02 -8.34 11.74
C SER A 184 -17.48 -8.15 11.29
N PRO A 185 -18.42 -8.15 12.25
CA PRO A 185 -19.82 -7.82 11.96
C PRO A 185 -19.97 -6.46 11.27
N ARG A 186 -19.05 -5.53 11.56
CA ARG A 186 -19.01 -4.20 10.93
C ARG A 186 -18.73 -4.24 9.43
N TYR A 187 -18.05 -5.28 8.95
CA TYR A 187 -17.66 -5.44 7.56
C TYR A 187 -18.47 -6.53 6.84
N GLY A 188 -19.46 -7.12 7.52
CA GLY A 188 -20.30 -8.18 6.96
C GLY A 188 -19.57 -9.52 6.82
N TRP A 189 -18.48 -9.72 7.55
CA TRP A 189 -17.79 -11.00 7.57
C TRP A 189 -18.47 -11.95 8.55
N GLU A 190 -18.65 -13.20 8.14
CA GLU A 190 -19.25 -14.24 8.97
C GLU A 190 -18.40 -14.52 10.21
N GLU A 191 -19.07 -14.91 11.30
CA GLU A 191 -18.38 -15.31 12.52
C GLU A 191 -17.69 -16.67 12.30
N GLY A 192 -16.53 -16.86 12.94
CA GLY A 192 -15.81 -18.13 12.86
C GLY A 192 -14.95 -18.32 11.60
N CYS A 193 -14.77 -17.31 10.75
CA CYS A 193 -13.80 -17.37 9.66
C CYS A 193 -12.37 -17.20 10.18
N TYR A 194 -11.53 -18.22 9.98
CA TYR A 194 -10.11 -18.16 10.33
C TYR A 194 -9.25 -18.59 9.14
N PHE A 195 -8.17 -17.85 8.91
CA PHE A 195 -7.10 -18.26 8.04
C PHE A 195 -6.09 -19.13 8.83
N GLN A 196 -5.89 -20.37 8.39
CA GLN A 196 -4.87 -21.30 8.92
C GLN A 196 -4.93 -21.54 10.44
N ARG A 197 -6.13 -21.75 11.00
CA ARG A 197 -6.29 -22.05 12.43
C ARG A 197 -5.84 -23.48 12.74
N GLY A 198 -5.02 -23.63 13.79
CA GLY A 198 -4.46 -24.91 14.23
C GLY A 198 -3.19 -25.33 13.49
N VAL A 199 -2.81 -24.60 12.43
CA VAL A 199 -1.60 -24.88 11.63
C VAL A 199 -0.52 -23.88 12.00
N LYS A 200 0.62 -24.37 12.51
CA LYS A 200 1.78 -23.53 12.80
C LYS A 200 2.51 -23.19 11.51
N ILE A 201 2.61 -21.90 11.21
CA ILE A 201 3.34 -21.42 10.05
C ILE A 201 4.78 -21.10 10.46
N THR A 202 5.73 -21.78 9.84
CA THR A 202 7.17 -21.60 10.08
C THR A 202 7.86 -21.16 8.77
N PRO A 203 9.14 -20.78 8.80
CA PRO A 203 9.87 -20.47 7.57
C PRO A 203 10.01 -21.66 6.62
N MET A 204 9.66 -22.88 7.06
CA MET A 204 9.63 -24.09 6.22
C MET A 204 8.29 -24.30 5.50
N SER A 205 7.25 -23.54 5.86
CA SER A 205 5.94 -23.61 5.21
C SER A 205 6.00 -23.06 3.78
N ASP A 206 5.11 -23.53 2.90
CA ASP A 206 4.98 -22.98 1.55
C ASP A 206 4.24 -21.64 1.60
N LEU A 207 5.03 -20.57 1.78
CA LEU A 207 4.51 -19.21 1.90
C LEU A 207 3.87 -18.71 0.59
N VAL A 208 4.27 -19.25 -0.56
CA VAL A 208 3.67 -18.88 -1.85
C VAL A 208 2.27 -19.46 -1.96
N GLU A 209 2.08 -20.71 -1.56
CA GLU A 209 0.76 -21.35 -1.46
C GLU A 209 -0.13 -20.63 -0.44
N LEU A 210 0.40 -20.32 0.75
CA LEU A 210 -0.32 -19.55 1.77
C LEU A 210 -0.78 -18.16 1.27
N MET A 211 0.02 -17.51 0.42
CA MET A 211 -0.40 -16.24 -0.21
C MET A 211 -1.54 -16.43 -1.20
N LYS A 212 -1.58 -17.54 -1.95
CA LYS A 212 -2.70 -17.87 -2.84
C LYS A 212 -3.97 -18.16 -2.05
N GLU A 213 -3.88 -18.99 -1.02
CA GLU A 213 -4.99 -19.28 -0.11
C GLU A 213 -5.50 -18.01 0.59
N GLY A 214 -4.59 -17.12 0.99
CA GLY A 214 -4.96 -15.84 1.60
C GLY A 214 -5.76 -14.95 0.64
N GLN A 215 -5.38 -14.94 -0.65
CA GLN A 215 -6.14 -14.25 -1.68
C GLN A 215 -7.53 -14.87 -1.88
N GLU A 216 -7.62 -16.21 -1.90
CA GLU A 216 -8.89 -16.92 -1.99
C GLU A 216 -9.81 -16.65 -0.79
N CYS A 217 -9.23 -16.54 0.42
CA CYS A 217 -9.97 -16.16 1.62
C CYS A 217 -10.54 -14.73 1.50
N GLU A 218 -9.75 -13.77 1.01
CA GLU A 218 -10.27 -12.41 0.78
C GLU A 218 -11.31 -12.35 -0.34
N ASP A 219 -11.18 -13.20 -1.36
CA ASP A 219 -12.16 -13.26 -2.45
C ASP A 219 -13.47 -13.92 -1.98
N ARG A 220 -13.40 -14.87 -1.04
CA ARG A 220 -14.56 -15.56 -0.45
C ARG A 220 -15.28 -14.72 0.61
N TRP A 221 -14.55 -14.15 1.57
CA TRP A 221 -15.14 -13.48 2.73
C TRP A 221 -15.20 -11.97 2.60
N GLY A 222 -14.43 -11.41 1.67
CA GLY A 222 -14.38 -9.98 1.42
C GLY A 222 -12.99 -9.39 1.65
N ARG A 223 -12.79 -8.23 1.03
CA ARG A 223 -11.51 -7.53 1.00
C ARG A 223 -11.03 -7.15 2.38
N ASP A 224 -9.75 -7.41 2.66
CA ASP A 224 -9.09 -6.84 3.84
C ASP A 224 -9.20 -5.30 3.84
N HIS A 225 -9.91 -4.79 4.86
CA HIS A 225 -10.08 -3.37 5.10
C HIS A 225 -8.78 -2.67 5.52
N GLY A 226 -7.82 -3.44 6.03
CA GLY A 226 -6.46 -3.00 6.30
C GLY A 226 -5.58 -2.89 5.06
N ASN A 227 -6.11 -2.95 3.83
CA ASN A 227 -5.28 -2.87 2.60
C ASN A 227 -4.13 -3.90 2.57
N GLY A 228 -4.37 -5.11 3.09
CA GLY A 228 -3.39 -6.20 3.10
C GLY A 228 -2.61 -6.31 4.41
N TRP A 229 -2.79 -5.42 5.38
CA TRP A 229 -2.15 -5.54 6.71
C TRP A 229 -2.59 -6.77 7.50
N LEU A 230 -3.71 -7.41 7.13
CA LEU A 230 -4.21 -8.60 7.81
C LEU A 230 -3.44 -9.87 7.38
N LEU A 231 -3.34 -10.14 6.07
CA LEU A 231 -2.67 -11.34 5.53
C LEU A 231 -1.52 -11.03 4.58
N SER A 232 -1.81 -10.29 3.50
CA SER A 232 -0.89 -10.13 2.37
C SER A 232 0.48 -9.57 2.79
N HIS A 233 0.51 -8.52 3.61
CA HIS A 233 1.76 -7.92 4.09
C HIS A 233 2.55 -8.85 5.02
N PRO A 234 1.96 -9.41 6.09
CA PRO A 234 2.67 -10.39 6.92
C PRO A 234 3.25 -11.56 6.12
N LEU A 235 2.48 -12.17 5.23
CA LEU A 235 2.94 -13.31 4.41
C LEU A 235 4.06 -12.90 3.46
N LYS A 236 3.94 -11.75 2.80
CA LYS A 236 5.00 -11.23 1.92
C LYS A 236 6.30 -10.98 2.70
N LYS A 237 6.22 -10.43 3.91
CA LYS A 237 7.42 -10.18 4.72
C LYS A 237 8.04 -11.47 5.25
N LEU A 238 7.23 -12.48 5.61
CA LEU A 238 7.71 -13.82 5.92
C LEU A 238 8.41 -14.45 4.71
N LEU A 239 7.89 -14.26 3.50
CA LEU A 239 8.52 -14.78 2.28
C LEU A 239 9.89 -14.14 2.05
N LEU A 240 10.00 -12.81 2.18
CA LEU A 240 11.29 -12.13 2.08
C LEU A 240 12.29 -12.61 3.14
N PHE A 241 11.81 -12.89 4.35
CA PHE A 241 12.66 -13.45 5.39
C PHE A 241 13.10 -14.88 5.07
N GLN A 242 12.22 -15.71 4.54
CA GLN A 242 12.54 -17.06 4.07
C GLN A 242 13.65 -17.03 3.00
N GLN A 243 13.56 -16.11 2.04
CA GLN A 243 14.62 -15.96 1.04
C GLN A 243 15.94 -15.51 1.67
N PHE A 244 15.89 -14.54 2.59
CA PHE A 244 17.08 -14.07 3.30
C PHE A 244 17.81 -15.18 4.07
N ILE A 245 17.09 -16.07 4.77
CA ILE A 245 17.71 -17.18 5.52
C ILE A 245 18.23 -18.29 4.61
N LEU A 246 17.69 -18.46 3.41
CA LEU A 246 18.24 -19.39 2.42
C LEU A 246 19.57 -18.89 1.87
N GLU A 247 19.69 -17.59 1.67
CA GLU A 247 20.95 -16.93 1.29
C GLU A 247 21.94 -16.90 2.48
N ASN A 248 21.45 -16.96 3.72
CA ASN A 248 22.24 -16.80 4.94
C ASN A 248 21.87 -17.86 6.01
N PRO A 249 22.22 -19.15 5.80
CA PRO A 249 21.77 -20.25 6.66
C PRO A 249 22.28 -20.14 8.11
N ASP A 250 23.47 -19.58 8.30
CA ASP A 250 24.09 -19.40 9.62
C ASP A 250 23.39 -18.31 10.46
N PHE A 251 22.56 -17.46 9.84
CA PHE A 251 21.89 -16.38 10.55
C PHE A 251 20.93 -16.90 11.63
N LEU A 252 20.21 -18.00 11.37
CA LEU A 252 19.27 -18.58 12.32
C LEU A 252 19.95 -19.17 13.54
N THR A 253 21.15 -19.75 13.36
CA THR A 253 21.92 -20.40 14.43
C THR A 253 22.84 -19.41 15.15
N SER A 254 23.19 -18.29 14.52
CA SER A 254 24.07 -17.29 15.13
C SER A 254 23.46 -16.66 16.38
N ALA A 255 24.28 -16.49 17.41
CA ALA A 255 23.94 -15.67 18.58
C ALA A 255 24.01 -14.16 18.29
N LEU A 256 24.63 -13.78 17.18
CA LEU A 256 24.84 -12.39 16.77
C LEU A 256 23.52 -11.74 16.34
N ARG A 257 23.45 -10.42 16.57
CA ARG A 257 22.37 -9.61 16.02
C ARG A 257 22.61 -9.38 14.54
N LEU A 258 21.55 -9.18 13.78
CA LEU A 258 21.66 -8.98 12.33
C LEU A 258 22.57 -7.80 11.93
N LYS A 259 22.60 -6.74 12.74
CA LYS A 259 23.49 -5.59 12.50
C LYS A 259 24.96 -6.00 12.48
N ASP A 260 25.34 -6.85 13.41
CA ASP A 260 26.72 -7.32 13.55
C ASP A 260 27.04 -8.41 12.52
N TYR A 261 26.01 -9.08 11.99
CA TYR A 261 26.15 -10.17 11.01
C TYR A 261 26.44 -9.66 9.58
N CYS A 262 25.82 -8.55 9.17
CA CYS A 262 25.96 -8.01 7.81
C CYS A 262 27.11 -7.00 7.63
N GLU A 263 27.80 -6.62 8.71
CA GLU A 263 28.95 -5.68 8.66
C GLU A 263 30.30 -6.38 8.42
N TRP A 264 30.29 -7.65 8.00
CA TRP A 264 31.47 -8.45 7.66
C TRP A 264 31.69 -8.60 6.15
#